data_AF-A0A3C1VGU5-F1
#
_entry.id   AF-A0A3C1VGU5-F1
#
_cell.length_a   1.000
_cell.length_b   1.000
_cell.length_c   1.000
_cell.angle_alpha   90.00
_cell.angle_beta   90.00
_cell.angle_gamma   90.00
#
_symmetry.space_group_name_H-M   'P 1'
#
loop_
_entity.id
_entity.type
_entity.pdbx_description
1 polymer ?
#
loop_
_entity_poly.entity_id
_entity_poly.type
_entity_poly.pdbx_seq_one_letter_code
_entity_poly.pdbx_strand_id
1 'polypeptide(L)'
;MAFYCGGLPPGAQPDGWKVKSLNLWPKAGRTNVHLEVTQLYDKFWRNLPAHYEDFLEIAAYVYSGDQAMHRVSDNDLNTMCSMWRRTFHYHIPVRAPEFWNSAEVKQTLQRTLEFLAEDYFDFTFYGAANAPEVQTFLGIETAAGKFSRPERLALFSGGLDSLAGVVAEAIGKKRKLLLLNHRSNDKFSPLYETLFQQLTDRVNPVPLSQVRVLINKSATLGIDFAQRARSFLFAAMAMTVAVSYTHLRAH
;
A
#
# COMPACT_ATOMS: atom_id res chain seq x y z
N MET A 1 -16.99 -4.57 11.13
CA MET A 1 -15.96 -5.63 11.31
C MET A 1 -14.74 -5.03 12.00
N ALA A 2 -14.20 -5.71 13.00
CA ALA A 2 -13.00 -5.28 13.70
C ALA A 2 -11.78 -6.04 13.19
N PHE A 3 -10.70 -5.32 12.90
CA PHE A 3 -9.42 -5.86 12.48
C PHE A 3 -8.35 -5.59 13.55
N TYR A 4 -7.70 -6.64 14.01
CA TYR A 4 -6.55 -6.55 14.91
C TYR A 4 -5.28 -6.81 14.14
N CYS A 5 -4.42 -5.79 14.08
CA CYS A 5 -3.27 -5.76 13.21
C CYS A 5 -1.95 -6.01 13.95
N GLY A 6 -0.90 -6.39 13.23
CA GLY A 6 0.47 -6.48 13.76
C GLY A 6 0.63 -7.41 14.97
N GLY A 7 -0.19 -8.47 15.05
CA GLY A 7 -0.16 -9.43 16.15
C GLY A 7 -0.82 -8.97 17.45
N LEU A 8 -1.56 -7.85 17.45
CA LEU A 8 -2.37 -7.45 18.60
C LEU A 8 -3.41 -8.54 18.92
N PRO A 9 -3.59 -8.90 20.21
CA PRO A 9 -4.65 -9.81 20.60
C PRO A 9 -6.02 -9.16 20.41
N PRO A 10 -7.05 -9.92 20.01
CA PRO A 10 -8.40 -9.40 19.93
C PRO A 10 -8.92 -9.07 21.34
N GLY A 11 -9.32 -7.82 21.53
CA GLY A 11 -10.08 -7.36 22.71
C GLY A 11 -11.59 -7.57 22.57
N ALA A 12 -12.32 -7.22 23.63
CA ALA A 12 -13.78 -7.23 23.63
C ALA A 12 -14.33 -6.31 22.53
N GLN A 13 -15.39 -6.75 21.86
CA GLN A 13 -16.02 -6.04 20.76
C GLN A 13 -17.52 -5.96 21.01
N PRO A 14 -18.21 -4.92 20.49
CA PRO A 14 -19.66 -4.82 20.66
C PRO A 14 -20.37 -6.03 20.04
N ASP A 15 -21.56 -6.35 20.55
CA ASP A 15 -22.33 -7.49 20.04
C ASP A 15 -22.57 -7.38 18.52
N GLY A 16 -22.39 -8.50 17.81
CA GLY A 16 -22.53 -8.59 16.35
C GLY A 16 -21.27 -8.25 15.55
N TRP A 17 -20.19 -7.78 16.19
CA TRP A 17 -18.94 -7.50 15.50
C TRP A 17 -18.14 -8.77 15.20
N LYS A 18 -17.93 -9.05 13.92
CA LYS A 18 -16.95 -10.06 13.48
C LYS A 18 -15.53 -9.52 13.64
N VAL A 19 -14.63 -10.36 14.14
CA VAL A 19 -13.23 -10.03 14.38
C VAL A 19 -12.34 -10.82 13.41
N LYS A 20 -11.35 -10.14 12.81
CA LYS A 20 -10.31 -10.78 12.00
C LYS A 20 -8.93 -10.25 12.40
N SER A 21 -7.92 -11.11 12.37
CA SER A 21 -6.53 -10.69 12.52
C SER A 21 -5.92 -10.39 11.15
N LEU A 22 -5.10 -9.34 11.07
CA LEU A 22 -4.29 -9.02 9.88
C LEU A 22 -2.85 -8.80 10.34
N ASN A 23 -1.93 -9.70 10.02
CA ASN A 23 -0.58 -9.62 10.54
C ASN A 23 0.45 -9.60 9.41
N LEU A 24 1.26 -8.53 9.38
CA LEU A 24 2.47 -8.39 8.59
C LEU A 24 3.73 -8.85 9.34
N TRP A 25 3.70 -8.93 10.68
CA TRP A 25 4.88 -9.07 11.51
C TRP A 25 5.15 -10.54 11.84
N PRO A 26 6.18 -11.19 11.25
CA PRO A 26 6.40 -12.63 11.42
C PRO A 26 6.72 -13.02 12.86
N LYS A 27 7.39 -12.12 13.60
CA LYS A 27 7.74 -12.32 15.02
C LYS A 27 6.55 -12.16 15.97
N ALA A 28 5.45 -11.56 15.52
CA ALA A 28 4.27 -11.31 16.35
C ALA A 28 3.15 -12.35 16.13
N GLY A 29 3.36 -13.33 15.24
CA GLY A 29 2.42 -14.44 15.01
C GLY A 29 2.31 -14.83 13.54
N ARG A 30 1.30 -15.64 13.21
CA ARG A 30 1.04 -16.10 11.84
C ARG A 30 0.72 -14.90 10.94
N THR A 31 1.52 -14.71 9.89
CA THR A 31 1.27 -13.67 8.88
C THR A 31 0.20 -14.11 7.89
N ASN A 32 -0.67 -13.18 7.53
CA ASN A 32 -1.70 -13.35 6.50
C ASN A 32 -1.85 -12.10 5.61
N VAL A 33 -1.01 -11.09 5.86
CA VAL A 33 -0.75 -9.98 4.96
C VAL A 33 0.72 -10.07 4.60
N HIS A 34 1.05 -9.80 3.35
CA HIS A 34 2.40 -9.87 2.80
C HIS A 34 2.71 -8.53 2.16
N LEU A 35 3.85 -7.97 2.54
CA LEU A 35 4.41 -6.77 1.94
C LEU A 35 5.85 -7.11 1.56
N GLU A 36 6.14 -6.95 0.28
CA GLU A 36 7.46 -7.13 -0.28
C GLU A 36 7.72 -6.02 -1.29
N VAL A 37 8.86 -5.36 -1.17
CA VAL A 37 9.30 -4.30 -2.08
C VAL A 37 10.48 -4.83 -2.87
N THR A 38 10.32 -4.97 -4.18
CA THR A 38 11.37 -5.46 -5.08
C THR A 38 11.87 -4.34 -6.00
N GLN A 39 13.12 -4.48 -6.46
CA GLN A 39 13.75 -3.55 -7.40
C GLN A 39 13.89 -2.11 -6.89
N LEU A 40 14.20 -1.95 -5.59
CA LEU A 40 14.81 -0.72 -5.08
C LEU A 40 16.28 -0.96 -4.75
N TYR A 41 17.08 0.07 -4.92
CA TYR A 41 18.43 0.07 -4.40
C TYR A 41 18.36 0.15 -2.87
N ASP A 42 19.05 -0.74 -2.16
CA ASP A 42 19.04 -0.85 -0.68
C ASP A 42 19.26 0.47 0.08
N LYS A 43 19.86 1.47 -0.58
CA LYS A 43 20.11 2.79 -0.02
C LYS A 43 18.85 3.65 0.18
N PHE A 44 17.75 3.37 -0.53
CA PHE A 44 16.55 4.21 -0.47
C PHE A 44 15.82 4.12 0.86
N TRP A 45 15.76 2.94 1.46
CA TRP A 45 14.95 2.71 2.67
C TRP A 45 15.69 2.98 3.98
N ARG A 46 16.93 3.44 3.91
CA ARG A 46 17.69 3.83 5.09
C ARG A 46 17.14 5.15 5.63
N ASN A 47 16.83 5.19 6.93
CA ASN A 47 16.39 6.38 7.66
C ASN A 47 15.02 6.93 7.23
N LEU A 48 14.07 6.08 6.82
CA LEU A 48 12.70 6.53 6.62
C LEU A 48 12.09 6.92 7.99
N PRO A 49 11.45 8.10 8.13
CA PRO A 49 10.80 8.44 9.38
C PRO A 49 9.70 7.43 9.73
N ALA A 50 9.60 7.10 11.03
CA ALA A 50 8.72 6.06 11.55
C ALA A 50 7.25 6.15 11.08
N HIS A 51 6.71 7.37 10.93
CA HIS A 51 5.35 7.57 10.48
C HIS A 51 5.13 7.18 9.00
N TYR A 52 6.14 7.22 8.13
CA TYR A 52 6.00 6.73 6.75
C TYR A 52 6.10 5.19 6.67
N GLU A 53 6.83 4.56 7.58
CA GLU A 53 6.81 3.11 7.76
C GLU A 53 5.41 2.66 8.19
N ASP A 54 4.88 3.28 9.24
CA ASP A 54 3.54 3.03 9.73
C ASP A 54 2.48 3.29 8.65
N PHE A 55 2.63 4.35 7.85
CA PHE A 55 1.66 4.70 6.81
C PHE A 55 1.56 3.62 5.73
N LEU A 56 2.70 3.06 5.32
CA LEU A 56 2.73 1.96 4.36
C LEU A 56 2.07 0.70 4.92
N GLU A 57 2.33 0.36 6.19
CA GLU A 57 1.70 -0.78 6.86
C GLU A 57 0.20 -0.60 7.06
N ILE A 58 -0.24 0.58 7.51
CA ILE A 58 -1.66 0.94 7.62
C ILE A 58 -2.35 0.74 6.27
N ALA A 59 -1.74 1.23 5.19
CA ALA A 59 -2.31 1.09 3.85
C ALA A 59 -2.39 -0.38 3.40
N ALA A 60 -1.41 -1.22 3.74
CA ALA A 60 -1.47 -2.66 3.48
C ALA A 60 -2.58 -3.37 4.28
N TYR A 61 -2.79 -2.99 5.55
CA TYR A 61 -3.89 -3.51 6.36
C TYR A 61 -5.25 -3.06 5.85
N VAL A 62 -5.40 -1.79 5.47
CA VAL A 62 -6.64 -1.27 4.90
C VAL A 62 -6.95 -1.97 3.58
N TYR A 63 -5.98 -2.08 2.66
CA TYR A 63 -6.14 -2.81 1.41
C TYR A 63 -6.54 -4.29 1.62
N SER A 64 -5.99 -4.93 2.63
CA SER A 64 -6.31 -6.33 2.96
C SER A 64 -7.69 -6.47 3.61
N GLY A 65 -8.05 -5.56 4.51
CA GLY A 65 -9.36 -5.56 5.19
C GLY A 65 -10.52 -5.19 4.26
N ASP A 66 -10.30 -4.29 3.31
CA ASP A 66 -11.25 -3.93 2.24
C ASP A 66 -11.72 -5.16 1.46
N GLN A 67 -10.81 -6.11 1.21
CA GLN A 67 -11.11 -7.35 0.49
C GLN A 67 -11.66 -8.45 1.42
N ALA A 68 -11.54 -8.31 2.74
CA ALA A 68 -11.87 -9.35 3.71
C ALA A 68 -13.33 -9.36 4.18
N MET A 69 -14.20 -8.54 3.59
CA MET A 69 -15.60 -8.40 3.96
C MET A 69 -16.49 -8.18 2.73
N HIS A 70 -17.56 -8.95 2.59
CA HIS A 70 -18.59 -8.71 1.56
C HIS A 70 -19.26 -7.35 1.76
N ARG A 71 -19.49 -6.62 0.67
CA ARG A 71 -20.35 -5.43 0.67
C ARG A 71 -21.83 -5.76 0.49
N VAL A 72 -22.11 -6.74 -0.36
CA VAL A 72 -23.47 -7.19 -0.71
C VAL A 72 -23.52 -8.68 -0.43
N SER A 73 -24.45 -9.11 0.41
CA SER A 73 -24.78 -10.53 0.56
C SER A 73 -25.69 -10.95 -0.60
N ASP A 74 -25.69 -12.22 -1.00
CA ASP A 74 -26.58 -12.71 -2.07
C ASP A 74 -28.09 -12.43 -1.81
N ASN A 75 -28.46 -12.08 -0.57
CA ASN A 75 -29.81 -11.72 -0.14
C ASN A 75 -30.15 -10.21 -0.25
N ASP A 76 -29.22 -9.34 -0.67
CA ASP A 76 -29.38 -7.88 -0.56
C ASP A 76 -30.33 -7.23 -1.59
N LEU A 77 -30.80 -7.99 -2.58
CA LEU A 77 -31.88 -7.54 -3.47
C LEU A 77 -33.19 -7.26 -2.70
N ASN A 78 -33.37 -7.89 -1.52
CA ASN A 78 -34.56 -7.74 -0.69
C ASN A 78 -34.44 -6.68 0.42
N THR A 79 -33.24 -6.16 0.71
CA THR A 79 -32.95 -5.23 1.82
C THR A 79 -32.67 -3.79 1.38
N MET A 80 -33.08 -3.42 0.15
CA MET A 80 -33.03 -2.03 -0.37
C MET A 80 -31.64 -1.36 -0.21
N CYS A 81 -30.54 -2.09 -0.43
CA CYS A 81 -29.16 -1.57 -0.28
C CYS A 81 -28.80 -1.01 1.11
N SER A 82 -29.48 -1.42 2.19
CA SER A 82 -29.17 -0.99 3.56
C SER A 82 -27.74 -1.35 4.02
N MET A 83 -27.06 -2.30 3.37
CA MET A 83 -25.66 -2.65 3.61
C MET A 83 -24.66 -2.01 2.63
N TRP A 84 -25.04 -0.95 1.90
CA TRP A 84 -24.14 -0.31 0.92
C TRP A 84 -22.80 0.14 1.51
N ARG A 85 -22.79 0.65 2.75
CA ARG A 85 -21.58 1.06 3.47
C ARG A 85 -21.23 0.07 4.57
N ARG A 86 -19.98 -0.39 4.57
CA ARG A 86 -19.39 -1.21 5.62
C ARG A 86 -18.80 -0.30 6.69
N THR A 87 -18.67 -0.82 7.90
CA THR A 87 -17.97 -0.14 9.00
C THR A 87 -16.78 -0.97 9.43
N PHE A 88 -15.60 -0.36 9.42
CA PHE A 88 -14.33 -0.98 9.77
C PHE A 88 -13.75 -0.32 11.01
N HIS A 89 -13.31 -1.13 11.96
CA HIS A 89 -12.55 -0.66 13.13
C HIS A 89 -11.20 -1.35 13.13
N TYR A 90 -10.14 -0.57 12.97
CA TYR A 90 -8.78 -1.07 12.92
C TYR A 90 -8.05 -0.79 14.23
N HIS A 91 -7.50 -1.85 14.82
CA HIS A 91 -6.60 -1.81 15.96
C HIS A 91 -5.19 -2.07 15.45
N ILE A 92 -4.34 -1.05 15.40
CA ILE A 92 -3.03 -1.13 14.73
C ILE A 92 -1.90 -0.71 15.68
N PRO A 93 -0.86 -1.54 15.87
CA PRO A 93 0.35 -1.11 16.54
C PRO A 93 1.21 -0.28 15.57
N VAL A 94 1.67 0.88 16.02
CA VAL A 94 2.41 1.87 15.21
C VAL A 94 3.64 2.36 15.97
N ARG A 95 4.70 2.71 15.23
CA ARG A 95 5.95 3.24 15.77
C ARG A 95 5.78 4.65 16.34
N ALA A 96 4.91 5.47 15.73
CA ALA A 96 4.67 6.86 16.13
C ALA A 96 3.24 7.09 16.70
N PRO A 97 2.88 6.53 17.86
CA PRO A 97 1.51 6.55 18.37
C PRO A 97 0.98 7.96 18.66
N GLU A 98 1.83 8.90 19.09
CA GLU A 98 1.42 10.29 19.34
C GLU A 98 0.97 10.99 18.05
N PHE A 99 1.70 10.77 16.95
CA PHE A 99 1.35 11.31 15.63
C PHE A 99 0.01 10.75 15.15
N TRP A 100 -0.14 9.43 15.17
CA TRP A 100 -1.34 8.75 14.67
C TRP A 100 -2.58 8.95 15.54
N ASN A 101 -2.42 9.15 16.85
CA ASN A 101 -3.53 9.46 17.74
C ASN A 101 -3.86 10.95 17.83
N SER A 102 -3.07 11.83 17.20
CA SER A 102 -3.47 13.23 17.07
C SER A 102 -4.80 13.35 16.32
N ALA A 103 -5.68 14.23 16.81
CA ALA A 103 -7.03 14.38 16.27
C ALA A 103 -7.00 14.74 14.77
N GLU A 104 -6.08 15.62 14.37
CA GLU A 104 -5.92 16.06 12.99
C GLU A 104 -5.55 14.91 12.04
N VAL A 105 -4.52 14.12 12.39
CA VAL A 105 -4.05 13.00 11.55
C VAL A 105 -5.13 11.93 11.46
N LYS A 106 -5.74 11.56 12.59
CA LYS A 106 -6.77 10.52 12.63
C LYS A 106 -7.99 10.92 11.80
N GLN A 107 -8.52 12.12 11.99
CA GLN A 107 -9.68 12.61 11.22
C GLN A 107 -9.37 12.76 9.73
N THR A 108 -8.14 13.12 9.37
CA THR A 108 -7.74 13.22 7.96
C THR A 108 -7.63 11.84 7.32
N LEU A 109 -7.06 10.86 8.02
CA LEU A 109 -7.01 9.47 7.57
C LEU A 109 -8.41 8.90 7.35
N GLN A 110 -9.31 9.08 8.33
CA GLN A 110 -10.70 8.62 8.25
C GLN A 110 -11.42 9.23 7.05
N ARG A 111 -11.45 10.57 6.95
CA ARG A 111 -12.12 11.27 5.84
C ARG A 111 -11.57 10.88 4.47
N THR A 112 -10.27 10.67 4.35
CA THR A 112 -9.63 10.24 3.10
C THR A 112 -10.12 8.86 2.68
N LEU A 113 -10.16 7.90 3.61
CA LEU A 113 -10.61 6.54 3.32
C LEU A 113 -12.12 6.46 3.09
N GLU A 114 -12.91 7.21 3.85
CA GLU A 114 -14.35 7.35 3.65
C GLU A 114 -14.67 7.91 2.27
N PHE A 115 -13.90 8.90 1.80
CA PHE A 115 -14.05 9.45 0.46
C PHE A 115 -13.67 8.44 -0.64
N LEU A 116 -12.56 7.72 -0.47
CA LEU A 116 -12.06 6.82 -1.51
C LEU A 116 -12.86 5.50 -1.61
N ALA A 117 -13.29 4.95 -0.48
CA ALA A 117 -13.94 3.64 -0.42
C ALA A 117 -15.46 3.71 -0.22
N GLU A 118 -16.00 4.87 0.20
CA GLU A 118 -17.41 5.04 0.60
C GLU A 118 -17.84 4.06 1.71
N ASP A 119 -16.93 3.76 2.63
CA ASP A 119 -17.15 2.95 3.84
C ASP A 119 -16.73 3.76 5.07
N TYR A 120 -17.22 3.41 6.26
CA TYR A 120 -16.81 4.07 7.51
C TYR A 120 -15.56 3.42 8.09
N PHE A 121 -14.60 4.25 8.52
CA PHE A 121 -13.34 3.80 9.09
C PHE A 121 -13.10 4.42 10.46
N ASP A 122 -12.78 3.57 11.42
CA ASP A 122 -12.33 3.96 12.74
C ASP A 122 -10.99 3.31 13.09
N PHE A 123 -10.15 4.04 13.83
CA PHE A 123 -8.78 3.66 14.12
C PHE A 123 -8.41 3.84 15.58
N THR A 124 -7.94 2.74 16.18
CA THR A 124 -7.29 2.73 17.48
C THR A 124 -5.82 2.35 17.29
N PHE A 125 -4.92 3.29 17.57
CA PHE A 125 -3.49 3.11 17.40
C PHE A 125 -2.80 2.85 18.74
N TYR A 126 -1.91 1.86 18.76
CA TYR A 126 -1.15 1.43 19.93
C TYR A 126 0.34 1.64 19.69
N GLY A 127 1.12 1.89 20.75
CA GLY A 127 2.58 1.91 20.61
C GLY A 127 3.11 0.52 20.26
N ALA A 128 3.91 0.43 19.20
CA ALA A 128 4.55 -0.82 18.79
C ALA A 128 5.74 -1.15 19.70
N ALA A 129 5.74 -2.35 20.30
CA ALA A 129 6.88 -2.82 21.09
C ALA A 129 7.99 -3.47 20.23
N ASN A 130 7.60 -4.18 19.16
CA ASN A 130 8.51 -4.99 18.33
C ASN A 130 8.20 -4.83 16.84
N ALA A 131 8.02 -3.58 16.37
CA ALA A 131 7.82 -3.33 14.95
C ALA A 131 9.06 -3.76 14.15
N PRO A 132 8.91 -4.56 13.09
CA PRO A 132 10.03 -4.89 12.21
C PRO A 132 10.46 -3.65 11.42
N GLU A 133 11.75 -3.45 11.14
CA GLU A 133 12.16 -2.34 10.27
C GLU A 133 11.59 -2.54 8.85
N VAL A 134 11.24 -1.46 8.15
CA VAL A 134 10.75 -1.58 6.76
C VAL A 134 11.74 -2.26 5.81
N GLN A 135 13.03 -2.23 6.14
CA GLN A 135 14.08 -2.99 5.43
C GLN A 135 13.81 -4.50 5.39
N THR A 136 13.10 -5.04 6.38
CA THR A 136 12.72 -6.46 6.43
C THR A 136 11.70 -6.84 5.36
N PHE A 137 11.02 -5.87 4.76
CA PHE A 137 10.09 -6.07 3.65
C PHE A 137 10.75 -5.87 2.28
N LEU A 138 12.05 -5.60 2.20
CA LEU A 138 12.74 -5.46 0.91
C LEU A 138 13.11 -6.82 0.36
N GLY A 139 12.52 -7.18 -0.79
CA GLY A 139 13.03 -8.26 -1.61
C GLY A 139 14.35 -7.80 -2.25
N ILE A 140 15.43 -8.53 -1.95
CA ILE A 140 16.77 -8.24 -2.46
C ILE A 140 16.81 -8.57 -3.96
N GLU A 141 16.34 -7.64 -4.78
CA GLU A 141 16.78 -7.52 -6.17
C GLU A 141 17.58 -6.24 -6.28
N THR A 142 18.88 -6.34 -6.00
CA THR A 142 19.83 -5.28 -6.32
C THR A 142 19.91 -5.18 -7.85
N ALA A 143 19.07 -4.32 -8.42
CA ALA A 143 19.24 -3.92 -9.81
C ALA A 143 20.61 -3.22 -9.91
N ALA A 144 21.61 -3.95 -10.41
CA ALA A 144 22.93 -3.44 -10.74
C ALA A 144 22.84 -2.54 -11.98
N GLY A 145 22.16 -1.41 -11.84
CA GLY A 145 21.97 -0.40 -12.87
C GLY A 145 22.62 0.92 -12.48
N LYS A 146 23.02 1.72 -13.47
CA LYS A 146 23.35 3.14 -13.25
C LYS A 146 22.07 3.84 -12.81
N PHE A 147 21.93 4.05 -11.51
CA PHE A 147 20.81 4.79 -10.95
C PHE A 147 20.85 6.24 -11.44
N SER A 148 19.92 6.61 -12.31
CA SER A 148 19.68 8.01 -12.66
C SER A 148 18.60 8.55 -11.75
N ARG A 149 18.89 9.68 -11.10
CA ARG A 149 17.93 10.37 -10.24
C ARG A 149 16.67 10.74 -11.04
N PRO A 150 15.47 10.30 -10.60
CA PRO A 150 14.23 10.66 -11.25
C PRO A 150 13.84 12.11 -10.92
N GLU A 151 13.18 12.75 -11.86
CA GLU A 151 12.57 14.07 -11.69
C GLU A 151 11.13 13.95 -11.18
N ARG A 152 10.43 12.87 -11.56
CA ARG A 152 9.07 12.58 -11.12
C ARG A 152 8.86 11.10 -10.82
N LEU A 153 7.99 10.87 -9.84
CA LEU A 153 7.38 9.57 -9.59
C LEU A 153 6.09 9.47 -10.40
N ALA A 154 5.88 8.37 -11.11
CA ALA A 154 4.65 8.08 -11.82
C ALA A 154 4.05 6.77 -11.30
N LEU A 155 2.79 6.81 -10.87
CA LEU A 155 2.04 5.61 -10.52
C LEU A 155 1.73 4.81 -11.79
N PHE A 156 2.29 3.62 -11.89
CA PHE A 156 2.18 2.78 -13.07
C PHE A 156 1.44 1.48 -12.72
N SER A 157 0.13 1.46 -12.99
CA SER A 157 -0.72 0.29 -12.71
C SER A 157 -0.64 -0.80 -13.79
N GLY A 158 -0.06 -0.49 -14.96
CA GLY A 158 -0.08 -1.35 -16.15
C GLY A 158 -1.30 -1.16 -17.04
N GLY A 159 -2.25 -0.32 -16.63
CA GLY A 159 -3.39 0.05 -17.47
C GLY A 159 -3.04 1.09 -18.53
N LEU A 160 -3.91 1.21 -19.53
CA LEU A 160 -3.75 2.14 -20.66
C LEU A 160 -3.52 3.58 -20.21
N ASP A 161 -4.29 4.07 -19.22
CA ASP A 161 -4.17 5.46 -18.76
C ASP A 161 -2.83 5.73 -18.08
N SER A 162 -2.36 4.77 -17.26
CA SER A 162 -1.06 4.87 -16.61
C SER A 162 0.08 4.85 -17.64
N LEU A 163 -0.08 4.07 -18.72
CA LEU A 163 0.86 4.02 -19.84
C LEU A 163 0.86 5.34 -20.63
N ALA A 164 -0.31 5.89 -20.93
CA ALA A 164 -0.44 7.18 -21.61
C ALA A 164 0.23 8.31 -20.81
N GLY A 165 0.06 8.31 -19.47
CA GLY A 165 0.73 9.25 -18.59
C GLY A 165 2.26 9.15 -18.64
N VAL A 166 2.80 7.92 -18.62
CA VAL A 166 4.25 7.68 -18.75
C VAL A 166 4.76 8.15 -20.11
N VAL A 167 4.05 7.84 -21.20
CA VAL A 167 4.40 8.28 -22.55
C VAL A 167 4.41 9.81 -22.66
N ALA A 168 3.39 10.49 -22.15
CA ALA A 168 3.29 11.94 -22.20
C ALA A 168 4.45 12.62 -21.44
N GLU A 169 4.85 12.08 -20.29
CA GLU A 169 5.91 12.65 -19.46
C GLU A 169 7.33 12.27 -19.96
N ALA A 170 7.56 11.00 -20.30
CA ALA A 170 8.88 10.51 -20.69
C ALA A 170 9.22 10.81 -22.16
N ILE A 171 8.26 10.67 -23.09
CA ILE A 171 8.50 10.96 -24.51
C ILE A 171 8.19 12.43 -24.81
N GLY A 172 7.01 12.90 -24.40
CA GLY A 172 6.55 14.25 -24.72
C GLY A 172 7.38 15.33 -24.03
N LYS A 173 7.69 15.15 -22.74
CA LYS A 173 8.43 16.13 -21.93
C LYS A 173 9.87 15.74 -21.62
N LYS A 174 10.32 14.55 -22.05
CA LYS A 174 11.68 14.03 -21.82
C LYS A 174 12.11 14.01 -20.35
N ARG A 175 11.15 13.78 -19.44
CA ARG A 175 11.39 13.75 -18.00
C ARG A 175 11.91 12.40 -17.54
N LYS A 176 12.81 12.41 -16.56
CA LYS A 176 13.31 11.20 -15.91
C LYS A 176 12.25 10.66 -14.94
N LEU A 177 11.74 9.47 -15.19
CA LEU A 177 10.65 8.91 -14.40
C LEU A 177 11.08 7.73 -13.54
N LEU A 178 10.51 7.68 -12.34
CA LEU A 178 10.44 6.48 -11.51
C LEU A 178 9.02 5.93 -11.57
N LEU A 179 8.86 4.75 -12.14
CA LEU A 179 7.58 4.07 -12.22
C LEU A 179 7.35 3.27 -10.94
N LEU A 180 6.26 3.55 -10.24
CA LEU A 180 5.86 2.80 -9.05
C LEU A 180 4.71 1.85 -9.41
N ASN A 181 4.96 0.56 -9.29
CA ASN A 181 4.00 -0.49 -9.61
C ASN A 181 3.61 -1.29 -8.36
N HIS A 182 2.32 -1.32 -8.08
CA HIS A 182 1.73 -2.24 -7.10
C HIS A 182 1.36 -3.56 -7.74
N ARG A 183 1.79 -4.68 -7.14
CA ARG A 183 1.40 -6.03 -7.53
C ARG A 183 0.64 -6.71 -6.41
N SER A 184 -0.46 -7.37 -6.75
CA SER A 184 -1.18 -8.26 -5.83
C SER A 184 -0.81 -9.73 -6.03
N ASN A 185 -0.15 -10.07 -7.15
CA ASN A 185 0.43 -11.38 -7.47
C ASN A 185 1.39 -11.23 -8.66
N ASP A 186 2.15 -12.29 -8.95
CA ASP A 186 3.14 -12.31 -10.03
C ASP A 186 2.62 -12.77 -11.40
N LYS A 187 1.31 -13.02 -11.53
CA LYS A 187 0.72 -13.56 -12.77
C LYS A 187 1.02 -12.69 -13.99
N PHE A 188 1.10 -11.37 -13.79
CA PHE A 188 1.34 -10.40 -14.85
C PHE A 188 2.79 -9.90 -14.90
N SER A 189 3.69 -10.42 -14.07
CA SER A 189 5.10 -9.99 -14.02
C SER A 189 5.79 -9.98 -15.40
N PRO A 190 5.64 -11.02 -16.26
CA PRO A 190 6.24 -11.01 -17.60
C PRO A 190 5.71 -9.90 -18.52
N LEU A 191 4.41 -9.58 -18.43
CA LEU A 191 3.81 -8.51 -19.20
C LEU A 191 4.38 -7.15 -18.78
N TYR A 192 4.49 -6.91 -17.47
CA TYR A 192 5.09 -5.68 -16.96
C TYR A 192 6.56 -5.52 -17.36
N GLU A 193 7.35 -6.59 -17.33
CA GLU A 193 8.74 -6.55 -17.80
C GLU A 193 8.82 -6.19 -19.28
N THR A 194 7.96 -6.80 -20.10
CA THR A 194 7.90 -6.52 -21.54
C THR A 194 7.52 -5.07 -21.79
N LEU A 195 6.51 -4.55 -21.09
CA LEU A 195 6.09 -3.15 -21.18
C LEU A 195 7.20 -2.20 -20.72
N PHE A 196 7.88 -2.50 -19.61
CA PHE A 196 8.96 -1.68 -19.10
C PHE A 196 10.15 -1.63 -20.06
N GLN A 197 10.52 -2.77 -20.66
CA GLN A 197 11.59 -2.84 -21.64
C GLN A 197 11.23 -2.04 -22.90
N GLN A 198 10.04 -2.26 -23.46
CA GLN A 198 9.56 -1.52 -24.64
C GLN A 198 9.51 -0.01 -24.39
N LEU A 199 9.06 0.41 -23.20
CA LEU A 199 9.08 1.81 -22.81
C LEU A 199 10.51 2.35 -22.74
N THR A 200 11.41 1.63 -22.08
CA THR A 200 12.82 2.00 -21.94
C THR A 200 13.50 2.18 -23.29
N ASP A 201 13.28 1.25 -24.22
CA ASP A 201 13.82 1.31 -25.59
C ASP A 201 13.27 2.53 -26.35
N ARG A 202 11.99 2.86 -26.15
CA ARG A 202 11.32 3.98 -26.82
C ARG A 202 11.74 5.35 -26.29
N VAL A 203 12.03 5.46 -24.99
CA VAL A 203 12.39 6.74 -24.33
C VAL A 203 13.89 7.03 -24.35
N ASN A 204 14.74 6.04 -24.68
CA ASN A 204 16.18 6.20 -24.76
C ASN A 204 16.59 7.45 -25.58
N PRO A 205 17.48 8.33 -25.07
CA PRO A 205 18.36 8.18 -23.91
C PRO A 205 17.81 8.68 -22.56
N VAL A 206 16.51 8.98 -22.44
CA VAL A 206 15.93 9.43 -21.17
C VAL A 206 15.88 8.27 -20.18
N PRO A 207 16.53 8.38 -19.00
CA PRO A 207 16.50 7.30 -18.02
C PRO A 207 15.10 7.02 -17.47
N LEU A 208 14.73 5.74 -17.48
CA LEU A 208 13.51 5.21 -16.89
C LEU A 208 13.89 4.20 -15.79
N SER A 209 13.28 4.30 -14.62
CA SER A 209 13.49 3.37 -13.50
C SER A 209 12.15 2.84 -13.00
N GLN A 210 12.15 1.66 -12.39
CA GLN A 210 10.95 1.07 -11.79
C GLN A 210 11.18 0.67 -10.34
N VAL A 211 10.10 0.75 -9.58
CA VAL A 211 9.94 0.21 -8.23
C VAL A 211 8.73 -0.68 -8.24
N ARG A 212 8.87 -1.85 -7.63
CA ARG A 212 7.78 -2.80 -7.46
C ARG A 212 7.50 -3.00 -6.00
N VAL A 213 6.21 -2.98 -5.68
CA VAL A 213 5.73 -3.26 -4.35
C VAL A 213 4.66 -4.32 -4.48
N LEU A 214 5.00 -5.53 -4.06
CA LEU A 214 4.09 -6.63 -3.90
C LEU A 214 3.39 -6.48 -2.55
N ILE A 215 2.10 -6.17 -2.58
CA ILE A 215 1.26 -6.22 -1.37
C ILE A 215 0.11 -7.17 -1.66
N ASN A 216 0.04 -8.20 -0.83
CA ASN A 216 -0.99 -9.23 -0.95
C ASN A 216 -1.42 -9.71 0.44
N LYS A 217 -2.38 -10.63 0.43
CA LYS A 217 -3.05 -11.19 1.57
C LYS A 217 -3.31 -12.67 1.31
N SER A 218 -3.53 -13.44 2.38
CA SER A 218 -3.92 -14.84 2.26
C SER A 218 -5.21 -14.99 1.45
N ALA A 219 -5.35 -16.10 0.72
CA ALA A 219 -6.51 -16.35 -0.13
C ALA A 219 -7.85 -16.30 0.64
N THR A 220 -7.83 -16.68 1.92
CA THR A 220 -9.00 -16.63 2.83
C THR A 220 -9.52 -15.21 3.12
N LEU A 221 -8.74 -14.18 2.81
CA LEU A 221 -9.14 -12.78 2.92
C LEU A 221 -9.65 -12.21 1.58
N GLY A 222 -9.61 -12.96 0.49
CA GLY A 222 -10.08 -12.51 -0.84
C GLY A 222 -11.58 -12.74 -1.03
N ILE A 223 -12.39 -11.98 -0.30
CA ILE A 223 -13.86 -12.10 -0.28
C ILE A 223 -14.52 -11.10 -1.25
N ASP A 224 -14.06 -9.85 -1.22
CA ASP A 224 -14.50 -8.78 -2.12
C ASP A 224 -13.36 -8.42 -3.08
N PHE A 225 -13.67 -8.26 -4.37
CA PHE A 225 -12.72 -7.99 -5.44
C PHE A 225 -12.70 -6.51 -5.87
N ALA A 226 -13.57 -5.65 -5.32
CA ALA A 226 -13.72 -4.27 -5.74
C ALA A 226 -12.51 -3.35 -5.42
N GLN A 227 -11.58 -3.79 -4.56
CA GLN A 227 -10.28 -3.14 -4.26
C GLN A 227 -10.34 -1.59 -4.16
N ARG A 228 -11.38 -1.03 -3.53
CA ARG A 228 -11.63 0.43 -3.51
C ARG A 228 -10.58 1.18 -2.70
N ALA A 229 -9.99 0.53 -1.70
CA ALA A 229 -8.87 1.08 -0.94
C ALA A 229 -7.52 1.01 -1.65
N ARG A 230 -7.44 0.45 -2.88
CA ARG A 230 -6.17 0.32 -3.60
C ARG A 230 -5.56 1.65 -4.00
N SER A 231 -6.37 2.68 -4.28
CA SER A 231 -5.92 4.04 -4.56
C SER A 231 -5.18 4.65 -3.36
N PHE A 232 -5.70 4.44 -2.15
CA PHE A 232 -5.03 4.83 -0.91
C PHE A 232 -3.67 4.14 -0.76
N LEU A 233 -3.62 2.84 -1.06
CA LEU A 233 -2.36 2.09 -1.05
C LEU A 233 -1.34 2.67 -2.02
N PHE A 234 -1.74 2.97 -3.26
CA PHE A 234 -0.88 3.64 -4.24
C PHE A 234 -0.36 4.99 -3.74
N ALA A 235 -1.20 5.80 -3.11
CA ALA A 235 -0.79 7.08 -2.54
C ALA A 235 0.22 6.91 -1.40
N ALA A 236 0.01 5.93 -0.51
CA ALA A 236 0.91 5.63 0.59
C ALA A 236 2.29 5.19 0.10
N MET A 237 2.32 4.23 -0.84
CA MET A 237 3.58 3.80 -1.47
C MET A 237 4.27 4.96 -2.19
N ALA A 238 3.52 5.80 -2.90
CA ALA A 238 4.09 6.94 -3.62
C ALA A 238 4.75 7.94 -2.70
N MET A 239 4.08 8.30 -1.60
CA MET A 239 4.63 9.23 -0.61
C MET A 239 5.87 8.65 0.05
N THR A 240 5.80 7.39 0.48
CA THR A 240 6.92 6.72 1.13
C THR A 240 8.14 6.62 0.22
N VAL A 241 7.95 6.27 -1.06
CA VAL A 241 9.03 6.27 -2.07
C VAL A 241 9.51 7.69 -2.37
N ALA A 242 8.63 8.67 -2.52
CA ALA A 242 9.06 10.05 -2.80
C ALA A 242 9.92 10.63 -1.66
N VAL A 243 9.50 10.40 -0.42
CA VAL A 243 10.20 10.87 0.78
C VAL A 243 11.57 10.23 0.92
N SER A 244 11.64 8.91 0.70
CA SER A 244 12.90 8.17 0.72
C SER A 244 13.91 8.71 -0.31
N TYR A 245 13.43 9.18 -1.47
CA TYR A 245 14.26 9.84 -2.49
C TYR A 245 14.68 11.26 -2.13
N THR A 246 13.86 12.03 -1.41
CA THR A 246 14.25 13.37 -0.93
C THR A 246 15.28 13.32 0.20
N HIS A 247 15.21 12.34 1.10
CA HIS A 247 16.20 12.23 2.19
C HIS A 247 17.61 11.90 1.68
N LEU A 248 17.73 11.20 0.55
CA LEU A 248 19.00 11.03 -0.16
C LEU A 248 19.57 12.33 -0.77
N ARG A 249 18.82 13.44 -0.78
CA ARG A 249 19.31 14.75 -1.23
C ARG A 249 20.07 15.52 -0.15
N ALA A 250 19.91 15.14 1.12
CA ALA A 250 20.41 15.90 2.27
C ALA A 250 21.80 15.41 2.76
N HIS A 251 22.34 14.37 2.13
CA HIS A 251 23.67 13.81 2.37
C HIS A 251 24.42 13.68 1.04
#